data_AF-A0A7V4UGQ6-F1
#
_entry.id   AF-A0A7V4UGQ6-F1
#
_cell.length_a   1.000
_cell.length_b   1.000
_cell.length_c   1.000
_cell.angle_alpha   90.00
_cell.angle_beta   90.00
_cell.angle_gamma   90.00
#
_symmetry.space_group_name_H-M   'P 1'
#
loop_
_entity.id
_entity.type
_entity.pdbx_description
1 polymer ?
#
loop_
_entity_poly.entity_id
_entity_poly.type
_entity_poly.pdbx_seq_one_letter_code
_entity_poly.pdbx_strand_id
1 'polypeptide(L)' 'MAPGSSGHRRSLYAAQLAKGQVIFAALAAANSDPAEFTEPAQLDLARTPNRHLAFGTGIHVCLGARLASLET' A
#
# COMPACT_ATOMS: atom_id res chain seq x y z
N MET A 1 -34.12 -1.27 -24.58
CA MET A 1 -32.97 -0.59 -23.97
C MET A 1 -32.69 -1.24 -22.62
N ALA A 2 -31.81 -2.25 -22.57
CA ALA A 2 -31.39 -2.87 -21.31
C ALA A 2 -30.10 -2.19 -20.84
N PRO A 3 -29.98 -1.75 -19.58
CA PRO A 3 -28.77 -1.10 -19.09
C PRO A 3 -27.61 -2.12 -19.02
N GLY A 4 -26.55 -1.82 -19.77
CA GLY A 4 -25.42 -2.70 -20.05
C GLY A 4 -24.63 -3.13 -18.81
N SER A 5 -24.55 -4.45 -18.65
CA SER A 5 -23.83 -5.21 -17.63
C SER A 5 -22.31 -5.27 -17.88
N SER A 6 -21.61 -4.13 -17.92
CA SER A 6 -20.13 -4.13 -17.94
C SER A 6 -19.58 -3.67 -16.58
N GLY A 7 -19.57 -4.60 -15.63
CA GLY A 7 -18.87 -4.44 -14.35
C GLY A 7 -17.85 -5.55 -14.20
N HIS A 8 -16.56 -5.23 -14.29
CA HIS A 8 -15.50 -6.22 -14.06
C HIS A 8 -15.52 -6.61 -12.58
N ARG A 9 -15.98 -7.82 -12.27
CA ARG A 9 -15.85 -8.41 -10.94
C ARG A 9 -14.36 -8.65 -10.69
N ARG A 10 -13.81 -8.07 -9.62
CA ARG A 10 -12.40 -8.20 -9.24
C ARG A 10 -12.32 -8.89 -7.88
N SER A 11 -11.22 -9.58 -7.62
CA SER A 11 -10.94 -10.21 -6.33
C SER A 11 -9.63 -9.70 -5.74
N LEU A 12 -9.58 -9.55 -4.43
CA LEU A 12 -8.36 -9.28 -3.66
C LEU A 12 -8.27 -10.31 -2.54
N TYR A 13 -7.26 -11.18 -2.59
CA TYR A 13 -7.19 -12.37 -1.74
C TYR A 13 -8.55 -13.12 -1.77
N ALA A 14 -9.12 -13.42 -0.60
CA ALA A 14 -10.41 -14.07 -0.50
C ALA A 14 -11.63 -13.14 -0.73
N ALA A 15 -11.42 -11.82 -0.84
CA ALA A 15 -12.51 -10.85 -0.94
C ALA A 15 -12.95 -10.64 -2.41
N GLN A 16 -14.26 -10.71 -2.65
CA GLN A 16 -14.90 -10.32 -3.91
C GLN A 16 -15.27 -8.84 -3.87
N LEU A 17 -14.96 -8.11 -4.94
CA LEU A 17 -15.19 -6.67 -5.04
C LEU A 17 -16.32 -6.37 -6.03
N ALA A 18 -17.26 -5.57 -5.58
CA ALA A 18 -18.29 -5.01 -6.44
C ALA A 18 -17.78 -3.79 -7.20
N LYS A 19 -18.38 -3.51 -8.36
CA LYS A 19 -18.11 -2.27 -9.11
C LYS A 19 -18.46 -1.06 -8.23
N GLY A 20 -17.55 -0.09 -8.17
CA GLY A 20 -17.74 1.14 -7.39
C GLY A 20 -17.41 1.00 -5.90
N GLN A 21 -17.01 -0.20 -5.44
CA GLN A 21 -16.55 -0.38 -4.06
C GLN A 21 -15.20 0.32 -3.87
N VAL A 22 -15.09 1.08 -2.79
CA VAL A 22 -13.85 1.75 -2.39
C VAL A 22 -12.99 0.78 -1.58
N ILE A 23 -11.68 0.83 -1.84
CA ILE A 23 -10.67 0.09 -1.08
C ILE A 23 -9.67 1.10 -0.54
N PHE A 24 -9.26 0.89 0.70
CA PHE A 24 -8.18 1.65 1.32
C PHE A 24 -6.93 0.78 1.40
N ALA A 25 -5.80 1.32 0.93
CA ALA A 25 -4.50 0.71 1.16
C ALA A 25 -4.02 1.08 2.57
N ALA A 26 -4.01 0.12 3.48
CA ALA A 26 -3.56 0.33 4.86
C ALA A 26 -2.01 0.33 4.94
N LEU A 27 -1.37 1.38 4.43
CA LEU A 27 0.10 1.45 4.31
C LEU A 27 0.82 1.31 5.66
N ALA A 28 0.24 1.85 6.74
CA ALA A 28 0.80 1.70 8.09
C ALA A 28 0.80 0.23 8.57
N ALA A 29 -0.25 -0.52 8.27
CA ALA A 29 -0.32 -1.95 8.57
C ALA A 29 0.71 -2.72 7.73
N ALA A 30 0.85 -2.39 6.45
CA ALA A 30 1.87 -2.97 5.58
C ALA A 30 3.30 -2.68 6.08
N ASN A 31 3.57 -1.47 6.59
CA ASN A 31 4.87 -1.12 7.18
C ASN A 31 5.17 -1.82 8.50
N SER A 32 4.17 -2.50 9.09
CA SER A 32 4.31 -3.28 10.32
C SER A 32 4.14 -4.78 10.07
N ASP A 33 4.14 -5.22 8.81
CA ASP A 33 3.92 -6.63 8.44
C ASP A 33 5.11 -7.50 8.86
N PRO A 34 4.91 -8.49 9.77
CA PRO A 34 5.99 -9.38 10.21
C PRO A 34 6.51 -10.31 9.11
N ALA A 35 5.80 -10.46 7.98
CA ALA A 35 6.28 -11.22 6.83
C ALA A 35 7.35 -10.46 6.02
N GLU A 36 7.38 -9.12 6.08
CA GLU A 36 8.39 -8.28 5.40
C GLU A 36 9.43 -7.73 6.39
N PHE A 37 9.01 -7.38 7.61
CA PHE A 37 9.86 -6.71 8.58
C PHE A 37 10.08 -7.56 9.84
N THR A 38 11.33 -7.99 10.07
CA THR A 38 11.73 -8.58 11.35
C THR A 38 11.60 -7.54 12.47
N GLU A 39 10.97 -7.93 13.58
CA GLU A 39 10.70 -7.04 14.73
C GLU A 39 10.03 -5.71 14.30
N PRO A 40 8.82 -5.74 13.70
CA PRO A 40 8.22 -4.57 13.06
C PRO A 40 7.86 -3.44 14.03
N ALA A 41 7.69 -3.77 15.32
CA ALA A 41 7.40 -2.80 16.38
C ALA A 41 8.65 -2.07 16.91
N GLN A 42 9.86 -2.52 16.53
CA GLN A 42 11.11 -1.90 16.95
C GLN A 42 11.57 -0.85 15.94
N LEU A 43 12.03 0.29 16.45
CA LEU A 43 12.71 1.30 15.64
C LEU A 43 14.17 0.88 15.42
N ASP A 44 14.46 0.33 14.25
CA ASP A 44 15.81 0.01 13.81
C ASP A 44 16.26 0.97 12.70
N LEU A 45 17.13 1.92 13.06
CA LEU A 45 17.68 2.91 12.12
C LEU A 45 18.71 2.32 11.14
N ALA A 46 19.27 1.14 11.46
CA ALA A 46 20.26 0.46 10.62
C ALA A 46 19.63 -0.55 9.65
N ARG A 47 18.29 -0.74 9.70
CA ARG A 47 17.57 -1.72 8.88
C ARG A 47 17.90 -1.57 7.40
N THR A 48 18.42 -2.64 6.80
CA THR A 48 18.71 -2.72 5.37
C THR A 48 18.49 -4.15 4.83
N PRO A 49 17.76 -4.32 3.72
CA PRO A 49 16.99 -3.32 2.99
C PRO A 49 15.74 -2.86 3.78
N ASN A 50 15.27 -1.63 3.54
CA ASN A 50 14.06 -1.09 4.16
C ASN A 50 13.03 -0.70 3.09
N ARG A 51 12.14 -1.64 2.73
CA ARG A 51 11.15 -1.49 1.65
C ARG A 51 9.79 -0.97 2.15
N HIS A 52 9.81 -0.01 3.06
CA HIS A 52 8.59 0.60 3.59
C HIS A 52 7.78 1.33 2.50
N LEU A 53 6.47 1.37 2.68
CA LEU A 53 5.49 2.02 1.82
C LEU A 53 5.00 3.36 2.39
N ALA A 54 5.72 3.97 3.33
CA ALA A 54 5.31 5.24 3.95
C ALA A 54 5.13 6.38 2.93
N PHE A 55 5.88 6.33 1.82
CA PHE A 55 5.76 7.26 0.70
C PHE A 55 4.96 6.69 -0.48
N GLY A 56 4.21 5.61 -0.28
CA GLY A 56 3.54 4.91 -1.37
C GLY A 56 4.52 4.23 -2.34
N THR A 57 4.01 3.79 -3.49
CA THR A 57 4.80 3.13 -4.55
C THR A 57 4.11 3.26 -5.90
N GLY A 58 4.82 2.93 -6.98
CA GLY A 58 4.32 2.96 -8.35
C GLY A 58 4.01 4.37 -8.86
N ILE A 59 2.97 4.50 -9.68
CA ILE A 59 2.60 5.77 -10.35
C ILE A 59 2.15 6.89 -9.40
N HIS A 60 1.80 6.54 -8.16
CA HIS A 60 1.38 7.48 -7.11
C HIS A 60 2.39 7.53 -5.95
N VAL A 61 3.67 7.25 -6.23
CA VAL A 61 4.74 7.49 -5.26
C VAL A 61 4.74 8.96 -4.84
N CYS A 62 4.98 9.22 -3.56
CA CYS A 62 4.98 10.56 -3.00
C CYS A 62 6.01 11.42 -3.74
N LEU A 63 5.54 12.50 -4.35
CA LEU A 63 6.37 13.49 -5.03
C LEU A 63 7.45 14.06 -4.08
N GLY A 64 7.11 14.22 -2.80
CA GLY A 64 8.01 14.75 -1.78
C GLY A 64 8.94 13.74 -1.12
N ALA A 65 8.92 12.46 -1.50
CA ALA A 65 9.71 11.41 -0.83
C ALA A 65 11.20 11.77 -0.75
N ARG A 66 11.77 12.25 -1.86
CA ARG A 66 13.19 12.62 -1.94
C ARG A 66 13.52 13.87 -1.12
N LEU A 67 12.61 14.84 -1.06
CA LEU A 67 12.79 16.03 -0.24
C LEU A 67 12.75 15.65 1.24
N ALA A 68 11.72 14.92 1.66
CA ALA A 68 11.59 14.47 3.06
C ALA A 68 12.83 13.71 3.53
N SER A 69 13.39 12.81 2.70
CA SER A 69 14.62 12.08 3.03
C SER A 69 15.90 12.91 3.12
N LEU A 70 15.92 14.13 2.57
CA LEU A 70 17.06 15.04 2.70
C LEU A 70 16.94 15.94 3.94
N GLU A 71 15.71 16.23 4.35
CA GLU A 71 15.43 17.10 5.50
C GLU A 71 15.53 16.36 6.86
N THR A 72 15.60 15.02 6.85
CA THR A 72 15.66 14.15 8.04
C THR A 72 16.84 13.19 7.99
#